data_AF-A0A5B1LMR9-F1
#
_entry.id   AF-A0A5B1LMR9-F1
#
_cell.length_a   1.000
_cell.length_b   1.000
_cell.length_c   1.000
_cell.angle_alpha   90.00
_cell.angle_beta   90.00
_cell.angle_gamma   90.00
#
_symmetry.space_group_name_H-M   'P 1'
#
loop_
_entity.id
_entity.type
_entity.pdbx_description
1 polymer ?
#
loop_
_entity_poly.entity_id
_entity_poly.type
_entity_poly.pdbx_seq_one_letter_code
_entity_poly.pdbx_strand_id
1 'polypeptide(L)'
;MNLHDWIDELCDLLDVESEADEALLGDLAEVAHDNVHPTAGPVTAFLLGVAAGAREAGPDAVERMAAKVQALAESWDRPAGDTGEVADTEADLEVDEDLRHLDEIDEVEEADDLEEADAEEDLLV
;
A
#
# COMPACT_ATOMS: atom_id res chain seq x y z
N MET A 1 -1.79 -33.99 -2.58
CA MET A 1 -1.03 -32.95 -1.86
C MET A 1 -1.77 -31.66 -2.12
N ASN A 2 -2.32 -31.04 -1.07
CA ASN A 2 -3.03 -29.77 -1.16
C ASN A 2 -2.02 -28.61 -1.14
N LEU A 3 -2.39 -27.42 -1.62
CA LEU A 3 -1.55 -26.23 -1.57
C LEU A 3 -1.22 -25.82 -0.12
N HIS A 4 -2.18 -25.93 0.80
CA HIS A 4 -1.95 -25.68 2.23
C HIS A 4 -0.89 -26.64 2.79
N ASP A 5 -0.98 -27.95 2.49
CA ASP A 5 0.06 -28.93 2.91
C ASP A 5 1.45 -28.53 2.42
N TRP A 6 1.54 -27.97 1.21
CA TRP A 6 2.81 -27.51 0.63
C TRP A 6 3.32 -26.24 1.32
N ILE A 7 2.44 -25.29 1.61
CA ILE A 7 2.78 -24.04 2.31
C ILE A 7 3.29 -24.37 3.71
N ASP A 8 2.60 -25.23 4.45
CA ASP A 8 3.00 -25.62 5.81
C ASP A 8 4.39 -26.27 5.82
N GLU A 9 4.64 -27.26 4.94
CA GLU A 9 5.95 -27.94 4.84
C GLU A 9 7.06 -26.98 4.40
N LEU A 10 6.73 -26.00 3.55
CA LEU A 10 7.69 -24.98 3.11
C LEU A 10 8.03 -24.00 4.24
N CYS A 11 7.04 -23.57 5.02
CA CYS A 11 7.24 -22.73 6.21
C CYS A 11 8.11 -23.45 7.25
N ASP A 12 7.83 -24.73 7.51
CA ASP A 12 8.65 -25.57 8.40
C ASP A 12 10.09 -25.71 7.89
N LEU A 13 10.27 -25.93 6.59
CA LEU A 13 11.61 -26.05 5.97
C LEU A 13 12.42 -24.74 6.07
N LEU A 14 11.74 -23.60 5.95
CA LEU A 14 12.37 -22.28 5.94
C LEU A 14 12.45 -21.62 7.32
N ASP A 15 11.87 -22.23 8.36
CA ASP A 15 11.76 -21.69 9.72
C ASP A 15 11.05 -20.32 9.74
N VAL A 16 9.88 -20.26 9.08
CA VAL A 16 9.07 -19.04 8.96
C VAL A 16 7.72 -19.22 9.63
N GLU A 17 7.44 -18.40 10.63
CA GLU A 17 6.11 -18.29 11.26
C GLU A 17 5.24 -17.28 10.47
N SER A 18 4.74 -17.67 9.29
CA SER A 18 3.90 -16.82 8.44
C SER A 18 2.81 -17.61 7.74
N GLU A 19 1.63 -17.01 7.63
CA GLU A 19 0.53 -17.50 6.80
C GLU A 19 0.56 -16.74 5.47
N ALA A 20 0.82 -17.45 4.37
CA ALA A 20 0.73 -16.88 3.04
C ALA A 20 -0.73 -16.92 2.56
N ASP A 21 -1.30 -15.75 2.23
CA ASP A 21 -2.60 -15.69 1.56
C ASP A 21 -2.41 -15.98 0.06
N GLU A 22 -2.63 -17.24 -0.34
CA GLU A 22 -2.43 -17.66 -1.71
C GLU A 22 -3.40 -17.01 -2.71
N ALA A 23 -4.59 -16.62 -2.25
CA ALA A 23 -5.58 -15.97 -3.12
C ALA A 23 -5.13 -14.54 -3.44
N LEU A 24 -4.76 -13.78 -2.42
CA LEU A 24 -4.20 -12.44 -2.57
C LEU A 24 -2.95 -12.45 -3.46
N LEU A 25 -2.03 -13.38 -3.22
CA LEU A 25 -0.79 -13.50 -4.00
C LEU A 25 -1.05 -13.92 -5.44
N GLY A 26 -2.02 -14.82 -5.66
CA GLY A 26 -2.44 -15.25 -6.99
C GLY A 26 -3.00 -14.09 -7.81
N ASP A 27 -3.99 -13.38 -7.26
CA ASP A 27 -4.64 -12.25 -7.92
C ASP A 27 -3.64 -11.13 -8.23
N LEU A 28 -2.78 -10.78 -7.25
CA LEU A 28 -1.76 -9.75 -7.46
C LEU A 28 -0.73 -10.15 -8.53
N ALA A 29 -0.34 -11.42 -8.57
CA ALA A 29 0.59 -11.92 -9.57
C ALA A 29 -0.01 -11.89 -10.98
N GLU A 30 -1.30 -12.20 -11.12
CA GLU A 30 -2.04 -12.12 -12.38
C GLU A 30 -2.12 -10.68 -12.88
N VAL A 31 -2.53 -9.73 -12.02
CA VAL A 31 -2.58 -8.30 -12.38
C VAL A 31 -1.21 -7.79 -12.85
N ALA A 32 -0.14 -8.14 -12.14
CA ALA A 32 1.21 -7.74 -12.54
C ALA A 32 1.64 -8.39 -13.87
N HIS A 33 1.34 -9.68 -14.08
CA HIS A 33 1.61 -10.38 -15.33
C HIS A 33 0.95 -9.66 -16.52
N ASP A 34 -0.32 -9.32 -16.39
CA ASP A 34 -1.13 -8.77 -17.47
C ASP A 34 -0.79 -7.33 -17.81
N ASN A 35 -0.52 -6.50 -16.80
CA ASN A 35 -0.34 -5.05 -16.98
C ASN A 35 1.12 -4.60 -17.12
N VAL A 36 2.09 -5.39 -16.64
CA VAL A 36 3.50 -4.96 -16.57
C VAL A 36 4.40 -5.77 -17.50
N HIS A 37 4.49 -7.08 -17.29
CA HIS A 37 5.36 -7.98 -18.05
C HIS A 37 5.01 -9.44 -17.69
N PRO A 38 5.17 -10.43 -18.60
CA PRO A 38 4.88 -11.84 -18.30
C PRO A 38 5.64 -12.45 -17.11
N THR A 39 6.71 -11.80 -16.64
CA THR A 39 7.51 -12.22 -15.46
C THR A 39 7.24 -11.37 -14.22
N ALA A 40 6.39 -10.33 -14.32
CA ALA A 40 6.15 -9.43 -13.22
C ALA A 40 5.42 -10.13 -12.06
N GLY A 41 4.51 -11.07 -12.31
CA GLY A 41 3.82 -11.83 -11.26
C GLY A 41 4.75 -12.45 -10.20
N PRO A 42 5.68 -13.36 -10.56
CA PRO A 42 6.60 -13.96 -9.57
C PRO A 42 7.57 -12.94 -8.95
N VAL A 43 7.99 -11.91 -9.68
CA VAL A 43 8.86 -10.84 -9.14
C VAL A 43 8.11 -10.02 -8.09
N THR A 44 6.85 -9.69 -8.36
CA THR A 44 5.97 -8.95 -7.46
C THR A 44 5.71 -9.71 -6.17
N ALA A 45 5.33 -11.00 -6.25
CA ALA A 45 5.09 -11.83 -5.07
C ALA A 45 6.35 -11.94 -4.18
N PHE A 46 7.52 -12.14 -4.79
CA PHE A 46 8.79 -12.20 -4.07
C PHE A 46 9.08 -10.87 -3.34
N LEU A 47 8.97 -9.73 -4.02
CA LEU A 47 9.24 -8.43 -3.42
C LEU A 47 8.23 -8.04 -2.35
N LEU A 48 6.96 -8.41 -2.50
CA LEU A 48 5.94 -8.21 -1.46
C LEU A 48 6.30 -9.01 -0.20
N GLY A 49 6.70 -10.28 -0.35
CA GLY A 49 7.17 -11.11 0.77
C GLY A 49 8.42 -10.54 1.44
N VAL A 50 9.41 -10.09 0.66
CA VAL A 50 10.60 -9.41 1.19
C VAL A 50 10.23 -8.15 1.97
N ALA A 51 9.32 -7.33 1.44
CA ALA A 51 8.87 -6.11 2.11
C ALA A 51 8.07 -6.42 3.39
N ALA A 52 7.26 -7.47 3.39
CA ALA A 52 6.52 -7.92 4.57
C ALA A 52 7.46 -8.34 5.69
N GLY A 53 8.44 -9.20 5.40
CA GLY A 53 9.46 -9.63 6.36
C GLY A 53 10.32 -8.48 6.87
N ALA A 54 10.78 -7.59 5.98
CA ALA A 54 11.60 -6.43 6.36
C ALA A 54 10.88 -5.42 7.26
N ARG A 55 9.54 -5.47 7.33
CA ARG A 55 8.71 -4.55 8.11
C ARG A 55 8.01 -5.23 9.29
N GLU A 56 8.24 -6.52 9.52
CA GLU A 56 7.44 -7.34 10.45
C GLU A 56 5.93 -7.10 10.24
N ALA A 57 5.51 -7.06 8.96
CA ALA A 57 4.16 -6.69 8.60
C ALA A 57 3.18 -7.84 8.88
N GLY A 58 2.14 -7.57 9.69
CA GLY A 58 1.00 -8.47 9.82
C GLY A 58 0.06 -8.45 8.60
N PRO A 59 -0.97 -9.32 8.57
CA PRO A 59 -1.87 -9.51 7.43
C PRO A 59 -2.46 -8.20 6.87
N ASP A 60 -3.06 -7.36 7.72
CA ASP A 60 -3.65 -6.08 7.29
C ASP A 60 -2.63 -5.14 6.61
N ALA A 61 -1.36 -5.18 7.04
CA ALA A 61 -0.31 -4.37 6.44
C ALA A 61 0.11 -4.94 5.08
N VAL A 62 0.14 -6.27 4.94
CA VAL A 62 0.39 -6.95 3.66
C VAL A 62 -0.70 -6.65 2.66
N GLU A 63 -1.98 -6.71 3.04
CA GLU A 63 -3.10 -6.34 2.17
C GLU A 63 -2.99 -4.90 1.67
N ARG A 64 -2.66 -3.94 2.55
CA ARG A 64 -2.43 -2.54 2.15
C ARG A 64 -1.24 -2.38 1.21
N MET A 65 -0.18 -3.17 1.38
CA MET A 65 0.95 -3.16 0.46
C MET A 65 0.56 -3.75 -0.89
N ALA A 66 -0.17 -4.88 -0.90
CA ALA A 66 -0.69 -5.51 -2.11
C ALA A 66 -1.59 -4.54 -2.89
N ALA A 67 -2.51 -3.83 -2.23
CA ALA A 67 -3.36 -2.83 -2.87
C ALA A 67 -2.57 -1.71 -3.55
N LYS A 68 -1.48 -1.23 -2.93
CA LYS A 68 -0.59 -0.22 -3.55
C LYS A 68 0.15 -0.77 -4.77
N VAL A 69 0.59 -2.02 -4.69
CA VAL A 69 1.29 -2.68 -5.80
C VAL A 69 0.33 -2.98 -6.96
N GLN A 70 -0.90 -3.37 -6.65
CA GLN A 70 -1.97 -3.53 -7.63
C GLN A 70 -2.20 -2.23 -8.39
N ALA A 71 -2.43 -1.13 -7.68
CA ALA A 71 -2.65 0.18 -8.30
C ALA A 71 -1.45 0.64 -9.16
N LEU A 72 -0.23 0.32 -8.74
CA LEU A 72 0.98 0.58 -9.53
C LEU A 72 1.00 -0.25 -10.83
N ALA A 73 0.64 -1.54 -10.76
CA ALA A 73 0.60 -2.41 -11.93
C ALA A 73 -0.49 -1.96 -12.93
N GLU A 74 -1.69 -1.64 -12.45
CA GLU A 74 -2.83 -1.20 -13.29
C GLU A 74 -2.58 0.15 -13.99
N SER A 75 -1.65 0.96 -13.48
CA SER A 75 -1.27 2.26 -14.05
C SER A 75 0.05 2.24 -14.83
N TRP A 76 0.74 1.09 -14.93
CA TRP A 76 2.14 1.00 -15.34
C TRP A 76 2.46 1.60 -16.72
N ASP A 77 1.56 1.47 -17.69
CA ASP A 77 1.71 2.02 -19.06
C ASP A 77 0.71 3.14 -19.35
N ARG A 78 0.12 3.73 -18.30
CA ARG A 78 -0.87 4.80 -18.40
C ARG A 78 -0.23 6.12 -17.97
N PRO A 79 -0.30 7.20 -18.78
CA PRO A 79 0.20 8.50 -18.36
C PRO A 79 -0.57 8.98 -17.12
N ALA A 80 0.15 9.51 -16.12
CA ALA A 80 -0.45 10.10 -14.93
C ALA A 80 -1.42 11.23 -15.35
N GLY A 81 -2.72 11.01 -15.15
CA GLY A 81 -3.80 11.92 -15.56
C GLY A 81 -4.81 11.35 -16.56
N ASP A 82 -4.56 10.17 -17.13
CA ASP A 82 -5.57 9.43 -17.90
C ASP A 82 -6.50 8.68 -16.93
N THR A 83 -7.43 9.40 -16.28
CA THR A 83 -8.58 8.76 -15.62
C THR A 83 -9.44 8.18 -16.73
N GLY A 84 -9.19 6.92 -17.09
CA GLY A 84 -9.77 6.25 -18.24
C GLY A 84 -11.22 6.64 -18.47
N GLU A 85 -11.47 7.14 -19.69
CA GLU A 85 -12.77 7.48 -20.24
C GLU A 85 -13.86 6.57 -19.66
N VAL A 86 -14.70 7.14 -18.79
CA VAL A 86 -15.96 6.53 -18.40
C VAL A 86 -16.67 6.21 -19.70
N ALA A 87 -16.82 4.93 -20.01
CA ALA A 87 -17.51 4.51 -21.22
C ALA A 87 -18.85 5.24 -21.29
N ASP A 88 -19.01 6.04 -22.35
CA ASP A 88 -20.17 6.86 -22.67
C ASP A 88 -21.49 6.22 -22.16
N THR A 89 -21.91 6.63 -20.97
CA THR A 89 -23.31 6.69 -20.62
C THR A 89 -23.54 8.13 -20.26
N GLU A 90 -24.06 8.86 -21.25
CA GLU A 90 -24.70 10.16 -21.10
C GLU A 90 -25.81 10.06 -20.04
N ALA A 91 -25.41 10.05 -18.77
CA ALA A 91 -26.26 10.33 -17.64
C ALA A 91 -25.93 11.75 -17.21
N ASP A 92 -26.79 12.64 -17.67
CA ASP A 92 -26.92 14.06 -17.37
C ASP A 92 -26.91 14.31 -15.85
N LEU A 93 -25.73 14.32 -15.24
CA LEU A 93 -25.55 14.69 -13.84
C LEU A 93 -25.08 16.14 -13.81
N GLU A 94 -26.02 17.06 -13.55
CA GLU A 94 -25.74 18.44 -13.18
C GLU A 94 -24.83 18.43 -11.93
N VAL A 95 -23.53 18.70 -12.14
CA VAL A 95 -22.58 18.85 -11.04
C VAL A 95 -22.76 20.25 -10.46
N ASP A 96 -23.28 20.29 -9.22
CA ASP A 96 -23.42 21.49 -8.41
C ASP A 96 -22.07 22.22 -8.28
N GLU A 97 -22.03 23.52 -8.56
CA GLU A 97 -20.79 24.32 -8.66
C GLU A 97 -20.04 24.49 -7.33
N ASP A 98 -20.59 24.00 -6.21
CA ASP A 98 -20.08 24.21 -4.85
C ASP A 98 -18.88 23.33 -4.44
N LEU A 99 -18.50 22.30 -5.21
CA LEU A 99 -17.43 21.38 -4.80
C LEU A 99 -16.01 21.77 -5.26
N ARG A 100 -15.84 22.92 -5.94
CA ARG A 100 -14.53 23.39 -6.43
C ARG A 100 -13.69 24.16 -5.39
N HIS A 101 -13.97 23.99 -4.09
CA HIS A 101 -13.33 24.81 -3.04
C HIS A 101 -12.71 23.99 -1.89
N LEU A 102 -12.15 22.82 -2.19
CA LEU A 102 -11.45 21.98 -1.19
C LEU A 102 -9.92 22.00 -1.31
N ASP A 103 -9.35 22.79 -2.22
CA ASP A 103 -7.88 22.94 -2.38
C ASP A 103 -7.26 23.97 -1.43
N GLU A 104 -8.02 24.59 -0.52
CA GLU A 104 -7.54 25.63 0.42
C GLU A 104 -7.51 25.12 1.88
N ILE A 105 -6.91 23.95 2.11
CA ILE A 105 -6.59 23.49 3.47
C ILE A 105 -5.19 22.89 3.51
N ASP A 106 -4.19 23.71 3.21
CA ASP A 106 -2.80 23.39 3.57
C ASP A 106 -2.07 24.69 3.95
N GLU A 107 -2.31 25.15 5.17
CA GLU A 107 -1.44 26.12 5.87
C GLU A 107 -1.76 26.02 7.37
N VAL A 108 -1.13 25.06 8.06
CA VAL A 108 -0.90 25.18 9.51
C VAL A 108 0.60 25.30 9.73
N GLU A 109 0.98 26.52 10.11
CA GLU A 109 2.33 27.00 10.46
C GLU A 109 3.18 25.97 11.21
N GLU A 110 4.39 25.74 10.69
CA GLU A 110 5.52 25.28 11.48
C GLU A 110 5.77 26.26 12.63
N ALA A 111 5.51 25.84 13.86
CA ALA A 111 6.04 26.52 15.04
C ALA A 111 7.29 25.77 15.50
N ASP A 112 8.45 26.24 15.05
CA ASP A 112 9.75 25.82 15.56
C ASP A 112 10.28 26.86 16.58
N ASP A 113 10.72 26.32 17.72
CA ASP A 113 11.66 26.81 18.72
C ASP A 113 11.47 28.17 19.45
N LEU A 114 11.35 28.07 20.79
CA LEU A 114 12.07 28.95 21.73
C LEU A 114 12.56 28.17 22.97
N GLU A 115 13.81 27.73 22.86
CA GLU A 115 14.95 27.85 23.80
C GLU A 115 14.78 27.65 25.33
N GLU A 116 15.70 26.84 25.86
CA GLU A 116 15.92 26.44 27.25
C GLU A 116 16.08 27.60 28.26
N ALA A 117 15.62 27.38 29.50
CA ALA A 117 16.21 27.99 30.68
C ALA A 117 16.35 26.94 31.79
N ASP A 118 17.60 26.54 32.03
CA ASP A 118 18.08 25.72 33.15
C ASP A 118 18.06 26.51 34.48
N ALA A 119 17.99 25.72 35.56
CA ALA A 119 18.36 26.00 36.96
C ALA A 119 17.58 27.06 37.77
N GLU A 120 17.02 26.68 38.93
CA GLU A 120 17.75 26.58 40.20
C GLU A 120 16.86 26.07 41.35
N GLU A 121 17.47 25.18 42.14
CA GLU A 121 17.41 25.05 43.60
C GLU A 121 16.07 24.94 44.38
N ASP A 122 15.96 23.77 45.02
CA ASP A 122 15.82 23.63 46.48
C ASP A 122 14.52 24.10 47.15
N LEU A 123 13.65 23.14 47.50
CA LEU A 123 13.02 23.18 48.83
C LEU A 123 12.62 21.78 49.33
N LEU A 124 13.45 21.27 50.22
CA LEU A 124 13.12 20.38 51.35
C LEU A 124 11.76 20.69 52.00
N VAL A 125 10.90 19.66 52.16
CA VAL A 125 10.39 19.06 53.43
C VAL A 125 9.26 18.07 53.11
#